data_AF-C7GCB3-F1
#
_entry.id   AF-C7GCB3-F1
#
_cell.length_a   1.000
_cell.length_b   1.000
_cell.length_c   1.000
_cell.angle_alpha   90.00
_cell.angle_beta   90.00
_cell.angle_gamma   90.00
#
_symmetry.space_group_name_H-M   'P 1'
#
loop_
_entity.id
_entity.type
_entity.pdbx_description
1 polymer ?
#
loop_
_entity_poly.entity_id
_entity_poly.type
_entity_poly.pdbx_seq_one_letter_code
_entity_poly.pdbx_strand_id
1 'polypeptide(L)'
;MSKIFKNMLPYWKGLIIVVALLVVQAWCDLSLPAYTSDIIDVGIQNKGVEHVLPEAVTEDEFTLAQLFMTDEEKESWENSYEKDGDVYRLTVTDKKQLDELDDTLLLPLLMNYQMSSVDEQTFKESVAKQTGMDQAMLDNMSIEQIGESMGVPLTSFEKEVEDDDGNTMVTNCVDMRTVFAAMKASGAMTEEQILSMRATVSDTIDTMGSSLVKSMGIAYAVSCDTAAGVDIDKVQTSYLWSAGGRMVAMALLMGVATVLVGFFGARIGAGIGRDLR
;
A
#
# COMPACT_ATOMS: atom_id res chain seq x y z
N MET A 1 -42.95 -16.66 31.21
CA MET A 1 -41.49 -16.59 31.00
C MET A 1 -40.69 -17.26 32.12
N SER A 2 -40.88 -16.93 33.41
CA SER A 2 -40.14 -17.52 34.55
C SER A 2 -40.07 -19.07 34.59
N LYS A 3 -41.16 -19.78 34.22
CA LYS A 3 -41.18 -21.26 34.17
C LYS A 3 -40.29 -21.87 33.07
N ILE A 4 -40.12 -21.17 31.94
CA ILE A 4 -39.26 -21.62 30.83
C ILE A 4 -37.79 -21.48 31.23
N PHE A 5 -37.42 -20.34 31.82
CA PHE A 5 -36.07 -20.11 32.32
C PHE A 5 -35.67 -21.10 33.44
N LYS A 6 -36.59 -21.49 34.33
CA LYS A 6 -36.32 -22.52 35.34
C LYS A 6 -36.01 -23.89 34.74
N ASN A 7 -36.66 -24.27 33.65
CA ASN A 7 -36.44 -25.56 32.99
C ASN A 7 -35.25 -25.54 32.00
N MET A 8 -34.73 -24.35 31.66
CA MET A 8 -33.47 -24.18 30.90
C MET A 8 -32.23 -24.20 31.79
N LEU A 9 -32.35 -23.86 33.08
CA LEU A 9 -31.22 -23.80 34.03
C LEU A 9 -30.33 -25.06 34.05
N PRO A 10 -30.87 -26.30 34.00
CA PRO A 10 -30.05 -27.52 33.97
C PRO A 10 -29.16 -27.63 32.72
N TYR A 11 -29.55 -26.99 31.62
CA TYR A 11 -28.88 -27.08 30.31
C TYR A 11 -28.00 -25.85 30.00
N TRP A 12 -27.76 -24.97 30.97
CA TRP A 12 -27.03 -23.70 30.80
C TRP A 12 -25.63 -23.85 30.18
N LYS A 13 -24.91 -24.95 30.45
CA LYS A 13 -23.58 -25.22 29.83
C LYS A 13 -23.69 -25.38 28.31
N GLY A 14 -24.71 -26.10 27.85
CA GLY A 14 -24.97 -26.24 26.42
C GLY A 14 -25.39 -24.92 25.79
N LEU A 15 -26.19 -24.12 26.50
CA LEU A 15 -26.58 -22.79 26.04
C LEU A 15 -25.36 -21.86 25.88
N ILE A 16 -24.43 -21.86 26.84
CA ILE A 16 -23.18 -21.09 26.75
C ILE A 16 -22.33 -21.54 25.55
N ILE A 17 -22.23 -22.85 25.30
CA ILE A 17 -21.50 -23.38 24.13
C ILE A 17 -22.15 -22.89 22.83
N VAL A 18 -23.49 -22.95 22.72
CA VAL A 18 -24.20 -22.45 21.54
C VAL A 18 -23.96 -20.96 21.34
N VAL A 19 -24.02 -20.16 22.41
CA VAL A 19 -23.73 -18.72 22.34
C VAL A 19 -22.29 -18.47 21.89
N ALA A 20 -21.31 -19.20 22.45
CA ALA A 20 -19.91 -19.07 22.03
C ALA A 20 -19.72 -19.44 20.55
N LEU A 21 -20.36 -20.51 20.08
CA LEU A 21 -20.30 -20.90 18.67
C LEU A 21 -20.96 -19.87 17.75
N LEU A 22 -22.07 -19.26 18.17
CA LEU A 22 -22.73 -18.17 17.43
C LEU A 22 -21.83 -16.93 17.33
N VAL A 23 -21.07 -16.62 18.39
CA VAL A 23 -20.07 -15.55 18.35
C VAL A 23 -18.96 -15.87 17.34
N VAL A 24 -18.48 -17.11 17.32
CA VAL A 24 -17.50 -17.57 16.32
C VAL A 24 -18.06 -17.46 14.91
N GLN A 25 -19.31 -17.88 14.67
CA GLN A 25 -19.96 -17.74 13.36
C GLN A 25 -20.06 -16.29 12.92
N ALA A 26 -20.55 -15.40 13.80
CA ALA A 26 -20.67 -13.98 13.50
C ALA A 26 -19.31 -13.33 13.20
N TRP A 27 -18.26 -13.75 13.91
CA TRP A 27 -16.90 -13.30 13.63
C TRP A 27 -16.39 -13.79 12.27
N CYS A 28 -16.63 -15.05 11.90
CA CYS A 28 -16.25 -15.56 10.58
C CYS A 28 -17.03 -14.85 9.46
N ASP A 29 -18.34 -14.62 9.64
CA ASP A 29 -19.17 -13.90 8.66
C ASP A 29 -18.69 -12.46 8.46
N LEU A 30 -18.31 -11.78 9.55
CA LEU A 30 -17.79 -10.41 9.47
C LEU A 30 -16.40 -10.33 8.84
N SER A 31 -15.59 -11.40 8.99
CA SER A 31 -14.22 -11.44 8.49
C SER A 31 -14.14 -11.81 7.00
N LEU A 32 -15.08 -12.59 6.47
CA LEU A 32 -15.07 -13.01 5.05
C LEU A 32 -15.06 -11.84 4.06
N PRO A 33 -15.87 -10.77 4.24
CA PRO A 33 -15.77 -9.57 3.41
C PRO A 33 -14.39 -8.90 3.48
N ALA A 34 -13.79 -8.83 4.68
CA ALA A 34 -12.45 -8.24 4.85
C ALA A 34 -11.40 -9.04 4.07
N TYR A 35 -11.37 -10.37 4.19
CA TYR A 35 -10.47 -11.20 3.38
C TYR A 35 -10.71 -11.09 1.89
N THR A 36 -11.95 -10.86 1.45
CA THR A 36 -12.24 -10.63 0.04
C THR A 36 -11.65 -9.31 -0.43
N SER A 37 -11.79 -8.24 0.38
CA SER A 37 -11.12 -6.95 0.14
C SER A 37 -9.62 -7.14 0.07
N ASP A 38 -9.02 -7.80 1.05
CA ASP A 38 -7.57 -8.04 1.10
C ASP A 38 -7.06 -8.82 -0.12
N ILE A 39 -7.82 -9.79 -0.63
CA ILE A 39 -7.47 -10.53 -1.85
C ILE A 39 -7.45 -9.60 -3.07
N ILE A 40 -8.41 -8.69 -3.18
CA ILE A 40 -8.52 -7.77 -4.32
C ILE A 40 -7.51 -6.64 -4.17
N ASP A 41 -7.56 -5.91 -3.07
CA ASP A 41 -6.81 -4.68 -2.85
C ASP A 41 -5.32 -4.99 -2.64
N VAL A 42 -4.98 -5.88 -1.70
CA VAL A 42 -3.57 -6.23 -1.46
C VAL A 42 -3.08 -7.23 -2.49
N GLY A 43 -3.85 -8.30 -2.75
CA GLY A 43 -3.40 -9.37 -3.62
C GLY A 43 -3.34 -8.99 -5.10
N ILE A 44 -4.44 -8.47 -5.66
CA ILE A 44 -4.53 -8.19 -7.10
C ILE A 44 -4.00 -6.80 -7.41
N GLN A 45 -4.55 -5.74 -6.79
CA GLN A 45 -4.20 -4.35 -7.12
C GLN A 45 -2.76 -4.02 -6.69
N ASN A 46 -2.39 -4.35 -5.45
CA ASN A 46 -1.07 -4.06 -4.90
C ASN A 46 -0.06 -5.22 -5.08
N LYS A 47 -0.37 -6.20 -5.93
CA LYS A 47 0.51 -7.33 -6.26
C LYS A 47 1.07 -8.11 -5.06
N GLY A 48 0.29 -8.22 -3.98
CA GLY A 48 0.64 -8.93 -2.75
C GLY A 48 1.52 -8.12 -1.78
N VAL A 49 1.82 -6.85 -2.07
CA VAL A 49 2.59 -5.97 -1.20
C VAL A 49 1.64 -5.23 -0.23
N GLU A 50 1.91 -5.35 1.07
CA GLU A 50 1.08 -4.78 2.14
C GLU A 50 1.50 -3.35 2.55
N HIS A 51 2.77 -2.99 2.32
CA HIS A 51 3.44 -1.82 2.89
C HIS A 51 4.02 -0.90 1.82
N VAL A 52 4.19 0.38 2.14
CA VAL A 52 4.77 1.38 1.22
C VAL A 52 6.30 1.33 1.21
N LEU A 53 6.88 0.63 2.19
CA LEU A 53 8.31 0.35 2.24
C LEU A 53 8.60 -0.90 1.37
N PRO A 54 9.40 -0.75 0.30
CA PRO A 54 9.86 -1.89 -0.50
C PRO A 54 10.70 -2.89 0.31
N GLU A 55 10.66 -4.16 -0.07
CA GLU A 55 11.54 -5.19 0.49
C GLU A 55 13.01 -4.95 0.10
N ALA A 56 13.26 -4.44 -1.10
CA ALA A 56 14.58 -4.12 -1.62
C ALA A 56 14.59 -2.85 -2.48
N VAL A 57 15.65 -2.06 -2.33
CA VAL A 57 15.84 -0.78 -3.03
C VAL A 57 17.24 -0.71 -3.64
N THR A 58 17.38 -0.19 -4.85
CA THR A 58 18.70 0.04 -5.46
C THR A 58 19.44 1.17 -4.75
N GLU A 59 20.77 1.22 -4.84
CA GLU A 59 21.57 2.26 -4.17
C GLU A 59 21.21 3.69 -4.62
N ASP A 60 20.92 3.87 -5.91
CA ASP A 60 20.48 5.15 -6.47
C ASP A 60 19.11 5.56 -5.91
N GLU A 61 18.15 4.63 -5.91
CA GLU A 61 16.79 4.89 -5.42
C GLU A 61 16.77 5.14 -3.91
N PHE A 62 17.60 4.43 -3.14
CA PHE A 62 17.73 4.62 -1.70
C PHE A 62 18.20 6.03 -1.33
N THR A 63 19.05 6.62 -2.17
CA THR A 63 19.53 8.00 -2.01
C THR A 63 18.49 9.01 -2.48
N LEU A 64 17.85 8.76 -3.63
CA LEU A 64 16.85 9.65 -4.21
C LEU A 64 15.59 9.74 -3.34
N ALA A 65 15.15 8.64 -2.72
CA ALA A 65 13.98 8.58 -1.83
C ALA A 65 14.02 9.67 -0.73
N GLN A 66 15.23 9.97 -0.23
CA GLN A 66 15.47 10.93 0.84
C GLN A 66 15.32 12.40 0.43
N LEU A 67 15.13 12.70 -0.85
CA LEU A 67 15.13 14.06 -1.39
C LEU A 67 14.10 14.97 -0.70
N PHE A 68 12.90 14.44 -0.45
CA PHE A 68 11.76 15.15 0.13
C PHE A 68 11.52 14.81 1.61
N MET A 69 12.35 13.96 2.21
CA MET A 69 12.23 13.56 3.61
C MET A 69 12.74 14.65 4.56
N THR A 70 12.12 14.77 5.74
CA THR A 70 12.68 15.52 6.88
C THR A 70 13.88 14.76 7.43
N ASP A 71 14.68 15.39 8.29
CA ASP A 71 15.82 14.72 8.91
C ASP A 71 15.40 13.54 9.80
N GLU A 72 14.26 13.64 10.49
CA GLU A 72 13.68 12.55 11.29
C GLU A 72 13.21 11.38 10.41
N GLU A 73 12.61 11.67 9.25
CA GLU A 73 12.19 10.67 8.28
C GLU A 73 13.38 9.98 7.61
N LYS A 74 14.45 10.72 7.31
CA LYS A 74 15.70 10.13 6.79
C LYS A 74 16.31 9.16 7.78
N GLU A 75 16.38 9.54 9.06
CA GLU A 75 16.89 8.63 10.10
C GLU A 75 16.02 7.37 10.19
N SER A 76 14.69 7.52 10.10
CA SER A 76 13.76 6.39 10.09
C SER A 76 13.96 5.49 8.86
N TRP A 77 14.13 6.09 7.68
CA TRP A 77 14.43 5.39 6.43
C TRP A 77 15.76 4.65 6.52
N GLU A 78 16.84 5.32 6.89
CA GLU A 78 18.18 4.73 6.97
C GLU A 78 18.26 3.59 7.98
N ASN A 79 17.61 3.73 9.14
CA ASN A 79 17.57 2.68 10.16
C ASN A 79 16.68 1.49 9.77
N SER A 80 15.81 1.64 8.76
CA SER A 80 14.92 0.57 8.33
C SER A 80 15.62 -0.41 7.37
N TYR A 81 16.74 -0.03 6.75
CA TYR A 81 17.40 -0.82 5.72
C TYR A 81 18.86 -1.14 6.05
N GLU A 82 19.33 -2.28 5.55
CA GLU A 82 20.75 -2.65 5.56
C GLU A 82 21.24 -2.94 4.14
N LYS A 83 22.49 -2.58 3.85
CA LYS A 83 23.12 -2.84 2.56
C LYS A 83 23.41 -4.34 2.40
N ASP A 84 22.82 -4.95 1.38
CA ASP A 84 23.02 -6.35 0.98
C ASP A 84 23.47 -6.42 -0.49
N GLY A 85 24.78 -6.38 -0.71
CA GLY A 85 25.36 -6.34 -2.05
C GLY A 85 25.12 -4.98 -2.72
N ASP A 86 24.44 -5.01 -3.86
CA ASP A 86 24.13 -3.84 -4.70
C ASP A 86 22.76 -3.21 -4.38
N VAL A 87 22.04 -3.75 -3.39
CA VAL A 87 20.72 -3.28 -2.95
C VAL A 87 20.68 -3.07 -1.44
N TYR A 88 19.74 -2.26 -0.98
CA TYR A 88 19.36 -2.11 0.42
C TYR A 88 18.12 -2.96 0.69
N ARG A 89 18.15 -3.80 1.73
CA ARG A 89 17.01 -4.63 2.12
C ARG A 89 16.38 -4.15 3.41
N LEU A 90 15.05 -4.19 3.44
CA LEU A 90 14.28 -3.87 4.62
C LEU A 90 14.57 -4.87 5.74
N THR A 91 14.93 -4.36 6.92
CA THR A 91 15.25 -5.19 8.10
C THR A 91 14.10 -5.25 9.11
N VAL A 92 13.16 -4.31 9.02
CA VAL A 92 12.01 -4.23 9.91
C VAL A 92 11.00 -5.34 9.57
N THR A 93 10.73 -6.20 10.54
CA THR A 93 9.76 -7.31 10.38
C THR A 93 8.52 -7.17 11.27
N ASP A 94 8.54 -6.25 12.24
CA ASP A 94 7.40 -6.05 13.13
C ASP A 94 6.28 -5.29 12.41
N LYS A 95 5.07 -5.87 12.38
CA LYS A 95 3.93 -5.29 11.65
C LYS A 95 3.54 -3.91 12.15
N LYS A 96 3.57 -3.67 13.46
CA LYS A 96 3.17 -2.35 13.99
C LYS A 96 4.19 -1.29 13.63
N GLN A 97 5.47 -1.65 13.69
CA GLN A 97 6.54 -0.75 13.26
C GLN A 97 6.44 -0.43 11.76
N LEU A 98 6.11 -1.42 10.92
CA LEU A 98 5.86 -1.19 9.50
C LEU A 98 4.65 -0.30 9.26
N ASP A 99 3.55 -0.48 10.00
CA ASP A 99 2.37 0.39 9.90
C ASP A 99 2.70 1.84 10.29
N GLU A 100 3.50 2.05 11.34
CA GLU A 100 3.95 3.39 11.76
C GLU A 100 4.89 4.04 10.72
N LEU A 101 5.78 3.24 10.12
CA LEU A 101 6.67 3.69 9.06
C LEU A 101 5.90 3.99 7.77
N ASP A 102 4.86 3.22 7.46
CA ASP A 102 3.97 3.48 6.33
C ASP A 102 3.39 4.88 6.45
N ASP A 103 2.75 5.20 7.58
CA ASP A 103 2.13 6.51 7.79
C ASP A 103 3.15 7.66 7.76
N THR A 104 4.34 7.42 8.32
CA THR A 104 5.41 8.43 8.42
C THR A 104 6.06 8.72 7.06
N LEU A 105 6.33 7.68 6.26
CA LEU A 105 7.10 7.78 5.02
C LEU A 105 6.22 7.83 3.77
N LEU A 106 4.91 7.64 3.88
CA LEU A 106 3.97 7.66 2.76
C LEU A 106 4.09 8.95 1.94
N LEU A 107 4.02 10.12 2.59
CA LEU A 107 4.07 11.40 1.90
C LEU A 107 5.39 11.61 1.12
N PRO A 108 6.59 11.51 1.74
CA PRO A 108 7.84 11.72 1.02
C PRO A 108 8.09 10.67 -0.06
N LEU A 109 7.73 9.40 0.16
CA LEU A 109 7.89 8.34 -0.85
C LEU A 109 6.92 8.52 -2.03
N LEU A 110 5.68 8.92 -1.77
CA LEU A 110 4.71 9.22 -2.83
C LEU A 110 5.16 10.43 -3.66
N MET A 111 5.64 11.50 -3.03
CA MET A 111 6.24 12.63 -3.74
C MET A 111 7.42 12.20 -4.59
N ASN A 112 8.29 11.34 -4.03
CA ASN A 112 9.42 10.80 -4.76
C ASN A 112 8.95 10.01 -5.99
N TYR A 113 8.00 9.10 -5.81
CA TYR A 113 7.46 8.27 -6.88
C TYR A 113 6.84 9.10 -8.00
N GLN A 114 6.03 10.10 -7.68
CA GLN A 114 5.42 10.99 -8.68
C GLN A 114 6.48 11.75 -9.48
N MET A 115 7.56 12.19 -8.83
CA MET A 115 8.66 12.90 -9.50
C MET A 115 9.57 11.97 -10.32
N SER A 116 9.54 10.66 -10.05
CA SER A 116 10.34 9.68 -10.79
C SER A 116 9.83 9.46 -12.21
N SER A 117 8.53 9.64 -12.45
CA SER A 117 7.89 9.37 -13.74
C SER A 117 6.93 10.47 -14.14
N VAL A 118 7.47 11.68 -14.35
CA VAL A 118 6.68 12.81 -14.86
C VAL A 118 6.60 12.73 -16.37
N ASP A 119 5.39 12.85 -16.94
CA ASP A 119 5.19 12.84 -18.39
C ASP A 119 5.99 13.94 -19.08
N GLU A 120 6.56 13.64 -20.26
CA GLU A 120 7.39 14.59 -21.02
C GLU A 120 6.70 15.95 -21.24
N GLN A 121 5.40 15.92 -21.57
CA GLN A 121 4.63 17.13 -21.78
C GLN A 121 4.43 17.93 -20.48
N THR A 122 4.08 17.26 -19.38
CA THR A 122 3.94 17.89 -18.06
C THR A 122 5.25 18.50 -17.59
N PHE A 123 6.37 17.83 -17.88
CA PHE A 123 7.71 18.37 -17.62
C PHE A 123 7.96 19.65 -18.42
N LYS A 124 7.74 19.64 -19.74
CA LYS A 124 7.90 20.83 -20.61
C LYS A 124 7.03 21.99 -20.16
N GLU A 125 5.78 21.73 -19.77
CA GLU A 125 4.87 22.74 -19.19
C GLU A 125 5.39 23.32 -17.87
N SER A 126 5.95 22.48 -17.01
CA SER A 126 6.53 22.90 -15.73
C SER A 126 7.76 23.78 -15.95
N VAL A 127 8.64 23.40 -16.88
CA VAL A 127 9.82 24.20 -17.27
C VAL A 127 9.40 25.53 -17.89
N ALA A 128 8.39 25.56 -18.78
CA ALA A 128 7.86 26.78 -19.38
C ALA A 128 7.39 27.77 -18.31
N LYS A 129 6.63 27.28 -17.31
CA LYS A 129 6.12 28.10 -16.21
C LYS A 129 7.23 28.64 -15.31
N GLN A 130 8.27 27.85 -15.05
CA GLN A 130 9.35 28.23 -14.13
C GLN A 130 10.38 29.16 -14.79
N THR A 131 10.69 28.95 -16.07
CA THR A 131 11.70 29.74 -16.80
C THR A 131 11.11 30.92 -17.57
N GLY A 132 9.79 30.93 -17.80
CA GLY A 132 9.11 31.90 -18.67
C GLY A 132 9.36 31.68 -20.16
N MET A 133 9.89 30.51 -20.55
CA MET A 133 10.08 30.13 -21.95
C MET A 133 8.76 29.77 -22.64
N ASP A 134 8.71 29.96 -23.96
CA ASP A 134 7.54 29.63 -24.76
C ASP A 134 7.37 28.10 -24.92
N GLN A 135 6.17 27.59 -24.64
CA GLN A 135 5.89 26.14 -24.66
C GLN A 135 6.12 25.53 -26.05
N ALA A 136 5.75 26.25 -27.12
CA ALA A 136 5.95 25.76 -28.48
C ALA A 136 7.44 25.67 -28.85
N MET A 137 8.32 26.41 -28.18
CA MET A 137 9.78 26.28 -28.35
C MET A 137 10.29 25.02 -27.64
N LEU A 138 9.80 24.75 -26.43
CA LEU A 138 10.17 23.55 -25.65
C LEU A 138 9.64 22.25 -26.27
N ASP A 139 8.47 22.29 -26.91
CA ASP A 139 7.92 21.14 -27.64
C ASP A 139 8.81 20.67 -28.79
N ASN A 140 9.55 21.61 -29.40
CA ASN A 140 10.50 21.32 -30.49
C ASN A 140 11.89 20.92 -29.99
N MET A 141 12.16 21.00 -28.69
CA MET A 141 13.42 20.59 -28.08
C MET A 141 13.29 19.19 -27.47
N SER A 142 14.38 18.42 -27.54
CA SER A 142 14.50 17.16 -26.82
C SER A 142 14.72 17.40 -25.32
N ILE A 143 14.37 16.43 -24.49
CA ILE A 143 14.57 16.51 -23.03
C ILE A 143 16.05 16.65 -22.68
N GLU A 144 16.93 15.97 -23.43
CA GLU A 144 18.37 16.08 -23.26
C GLU A 144 18.86 17.52 -23.49
N GLN A 145 18.34 18.19 -24.53
CA GLN A 145 18.69 19.59 -24.83
C GLN A 145 18.16 20.55 -23.78
N ILE A 146 16.96 20.30 -23.24
CA ILE A 146 16.41 21.08 -22.14
C ILE A 146 17.27 20.89 -20.89
N GLY A 147 17.64 19.64 -20.57
CA GLY A 147 18.56 19.30 -19.49
C GLY A 147 19.91 20.01 -19.62
N GLU A 148 20.54 19.95 -20.79
CA GLU A 148 21.78 20.67 -21.09
C GLU A 148 21.64 22.18 -20.86
N SER A 149 20.52 22.78 -21.28
CA SER A 149 20.26 24.20 -21.07
C SER A 149 20.08 24.58 -19.60
N MET A 150 19.60 23.64 -18.77
CA MET A 150 19.45 23.78 -17.32
C MET A 150 20.71 23.34 -16.54
N GLY A 151 21.70 22.75 -17.22
CA GLY A 151 22.90 22.20 -16.59
C GLY A 151 22.67 20.88 -15.83
N VAL A 152 21.61 20.13 -16.16
CA VAL A 152 21.23 18.87 -15.52
C VAL A 152 21.21 17.75 -16.57
N PRO A 153 21.85 16.58 -16.32
CA PRO A 153 21.74 15.45 -17.22
C PRO A 153 20.32 14.86 -17.13
N LEU A 154 19.46 15.21 -18.07
CA LEU A 154 18.12 14.66 -18.20
C LEU A 154 18.05 13.72 -19.39
N THR A 155 17.42 12.57 -19.17
CA THR A 155 17.12 11.58 -20.19
C THR A 155 15.65 11.19 -20.07
N SER A 156 14.97 11.04 -21.19
CA SER A 156 13.65 10.40 -21.18
C SER A 156 13.79 8.89 -21.14
N PHE A 157 12.79 8.22 -20.56
CA PHE A 157 12.66 6.77 -20.60
C PHE A 157 11.21 6.40 -20.90
N GLU A 158 11.03 5.30 -21.61
CA GLU A 158 9.72 4.74 -21.89
C GLU A 158 9.21 3.98 -20.66
N LYS A 159 8.03 4.35 -20.18
CA LYS A 159 7.32 3.63 -19.11
C LYS A 159 5.98 3.15 -19.64
N GLU A 160 5.69 1.88 -19.41
CA GLU A 160 4.35 1.33 -19.60
C GLU A 160 3.45 1.83 -18.48
N VAL A 161 2.42 2.58 -18.83
CA VAL A 161 1.40 3.10 -17.91
C VAL A 161 0.06 2.50 -18.34
N GLU A 162 -0.71 1.95 -17.40
CA GLU A 162 -2.09 1.56 -17.66
C GLU A 162 -2.98 2.81 -17.68
N ASP A 163 -3.74 3.00 -18.74
CA ASP A 163 -4.78 4.03 -18.82
C ASP A 163 -6.01 3.68 -17.95
N ASP A 164 -6.93 4.64 -17.80
CA ASP A 164 -8.17 4.47 -17.03
C ASP A 164 -9.06 3.33 -17.57
N ASP A 165 -8.84 2.88 -18.82
CA ASP A 165 -9.55 1.77 -19.48
C ASP A 165 -8.80 0.42 -19.34
N GLY A 166 -7.65 0.38 -18.67
CA GLY A 166 -6.82 -0.81 -18.46
C GLY A 166 -5.97 -1.22 -19.66
N ASN A 167 -5.71 -0.30 -20.60
CA ASN A 167 -4.77 -0.53 -21.70
C ASN A 167 -3.38 -0.02 -21.34
N THR A 168 -2.37 -0.83 -21.65
CA THR A 168 -0.97 -0.42 -21.51
C THR A 168 -0.58 0.56 -22.62
N MET A 169 -0.34 1.81 -22.25
CA MET A 169 0.24 2.83 -23.11
C MET A 169 1.71 3.07 -22.75
N VAL A 170 2.56 3.18 -23.78
CA VAL A 170 3.96 3.55 -23.59
C VAL A 170 4.03 5.08 -23.60
N THR A 171 4.44 5.65 -22.47
CA THR A 171 4.63 7.09 -22.32
C THR A 171 6.11 7.40 -22.07
N ASN A 172 6.60 8.47 -22.68
CA ASN A 172 7.91 9.03 -22.34
C ASN A 172 7.81 9.80 -21.03
N CYS A 173 8.57 9.34 -20.04
CA CYS A 173 8.69 10.00 -18.75
C CYS A 173 10.08 10.59 -18.55
N VAL A 174 10.18 11.56 -17.65
CA VAL A 174 11.42 12.22 -17.24
C VAL A 174 11.54 12.12 -15.72
N ASP A 175 12.72 11.74 -15.24
CA ASP A 175 13.01 11.72 -13.81
C ASP A 175 13.37 13.13 -13.33
N MET A 176 12.37 13.82 -12.77
CA MET A 176 12.56 15.16 -12.22
C MET A 176 13.38 15.18 -10.93
N ARG A 177 13.55 14.05 -10.24
CA ARG A 177 14.30 13.99 -8.97
C ARG A 177 15.75 14.41 -9.17
N THR A 178 16.32 14.13 -10.34
CA THR A 178 17.65 14.59 -10.74
C THR A 178 17.75 16.13 -10.80
N VAL A 179 16.71 16.79 -11.33
CA VAL A 179 16.60 18.27 -11.35
C VAL A 179 16.49 18.81 -9.94
N PHE A 180 15.62 18.22 -9.11
CA PHE A 180 15.44 18.64 -7.73
C PHE A 180 16.71 18.44 -6.89
N ALA A 181 17.42 17.33 -7.08
CA ALA A 181 18.71 17.09 -6.44
C ALA A 181 19.75 18.15 -6.85
N ALA A 182 19.81 18.52 -8.13
CA ALA A 182 20.68 19.59 -8.62
C ALA A 182 20.27 20.99 -8.08
N MET A 183 18.97 21.27 -8.00
CA MET A 183 18.45 22.52 -7.42
C MET A 183 18.76 22.63 -5.92
N LYS A 184 18.67 21.51 -5.18
CA LYS A 184 19.07 21.43 -3.78
C LYS A 184 20.57 21.64 -3.62
N ALA A 185 21.40 21.00 -4.45
CA ALA A 185 22.85 21.13 -4.41
C ALA A 185 23.36 22.55 -4.77
N SER A 186 22.66 23.26 -5.66
CA SER A 186 22.95 24.65 -6.02
C SER A 186 22.42 25.68 -5.03
N GLY A 187 21.65 25.25 -4.01
CA GLY A 187 21.00 26.14 -3.05
C GLY A 187 19.82 26.93 -3.62
N ALA A 188 19.40 26.64 -4.86
CA ALA A 188 18.23 27.22 -5.50
C ALA A 188 16.92 26.70 -4.88
N MET A 189 16.98 25.54 -4.21
CA MET A 189 15.88 24.98 -3.43
C MET A 189 16.23 24.92 -1.94
N THR A 190 15.51 25.66 -1.12
CA THR A 190 15.66 25.66 0.34
C THR A 190 14.77 24.60 0.99
N GLU A 191 15.10 24.22 2.23
CA GLU A 191 14.26 23.30 3.03
C GLU A 191 12.86 23.84 3.24
N GLU A 192 12.70 25.17 3.41
CA GLU A 192 11.38 25.81 3.51
C GLU A 192 10.53 25.59 2.26
N GLN A 193 11.13 25.64 1.06
CA GLN A 193 10.42 25.36 -0.18
C GLN A 193 9.98 23.89 -0.25
N ILE A 194 10.82 22.95 0.18
CA ILE A 194 10.47 21.52 0.25
C ILE A 194 9.30 21.33 1.23
N LEU A 195 9.33 21.95 2.40
CA LEU A 195 8.24 21.88 3.38
C LEU A 195 6.93 22.48 2.82
N SER A 196 7.01 23.58 2.05
CA SER A 196 5.83 24.17 1.41
C SER A 196 5.22 23.27 0.33
N MET A 197 6.06 22.57 -0.44
CA MET A 197 5.62 21.58 -1.42
C MET A 197 4.93 20.42 -0.73
N ARG A 198 5.52 19.91 0.36
CA ARG A 198 4.93 18.84 1.17
C ARG A 198 3.55 19.21 1.71
N ALA A 199 3.40 20.43 2.23
CA ALA A 199 2.10 20.91 2.71
C ALA A 199 1.04 20.90 1.58
N THR A 200 1.41 21.38 0.39
CA THR A 200 0.50 21.41 -0.78
C THR A 200 0.09 20.01 -1.23
N VAL A 201 1.05 19.07 -1.25
CA VAL A 201 0.78 17.68 -1.63
C VAL A 201 -0.03 16.96 -0.55
N SER A 202 0.26 17.22 0.73
CA SER A 202 -0.52 16.70 1.87
C SER A 202 -1.98 17.11 1.79
N ASP A 203 -2.26 18.39 1.55
CA ASP A 203 -3.64 18.90 1.40
C ASP A 203 -4.37 18.22 0.23
N THR A 204 -3.66 17.95 -0.87
CA THR A 204 -4.24 17.27 -2.03
C THR A 204 -4.56 15.80 -1.70
N ILE A 205 -3.63 15.11 -1.04
CA ILE A 205 -3.73 13.71 -0.60
C ILE A 205 -4.90 13.50 0.37
N ASP A 206 -5.08 14.41 1.32
CA ASP A 206 -6.17 14.34 2.30
C ASP A 206 -7.55 14.34 1.64
N THR A 207 -7.67 14.92 0.43
CA THR A 207 -8.93 14.88 -0.34
C THR A 207 -9.15 13.59 -1.12
N MET A 208 -8.10 12.80 -1.37
CA MET A 208 -8.15 11.58 -2.18
C MET A 208 -8.54 10.32 -1.39
N GLY A 209 -8.49 10.40 -0.05
CA GLY A 209 -8.81 9.29 0.85
C GLY A 209 -7.63 8.35 1.09
N SER A 210 -7.48 7.89 2.33
CA SER A 210 -6.29 7.17 2.79
C SER A 210 -6.02 5.85 2.05
N SER A 211 -7.04 5.13 1.62
CA SER A 211 -6.88 3.85 0.90
C SER A 211 -6.25 4.03 -0.48
N LEU A 212 -6.67 5.06 -1.22
CA LEU A 212 -6.12 5.35 -2.55
C LEU A 212 -4.67 5.81 -2.41
N VAL A 213 -4.40 6.70 -1.47
CA VAL A 213 -3.06 7.23 -1.21
C VAL A 213 -2.12 6.11 -0.79
N LYS A 214 -2.55 5.22 0.11
CA LYS A 214 -1.77 4.04 0.50
C LYS A 214 -1.47 3.14 -0.69
N SER A 215 -2.44 2.86 -1.56
CA SER A 215 -2.22 2.06 -2.78
C SER A 215 -1.19 2.71 -3.72
N MET A 216 -1.22 4.04 -3.88
CA MET A 216 -0.19 4.75 -4.64
C MET A 216 1.21 4.63 -4.00
N GLY A 217 1.29 4.69 -2.67
CA GLY A 217 2.53 4.43 -1.93
C GLY A 217 3.02 2.98 -2.08
N ILE A 218 2.12 2.01 -2.14
CA ILE A 218 2.49 0.62 -2.39
C ILE A 218 2.96 0.43 -3.84
N ALA A 219 2.40 1.16 -4.81
CA ALA A 219 2.89 1.14 -6.19
C ALA A 219 4.36 1.59 -6.28
N TYR A 220 4.79 2.52 -5.43
CA TYR A 220 6.20 2.87 -5.27
C TYR A 220 7.03 1.66 -4.80
N ALA A 221 6.61 0.99 -3.72
CA ALA A 221 7.29 -0.20 -3.20
C ALA A 221 7.44 -1.28 -4.28
N VAL A 222 6.34 -1.61 -4.96
CA VAL A 222 6.32 -2.58 -6.07
C VAL A 222 7.31 -2.20 -7.18
N SER A 223 7.39 -0.91 -7.53
CA SER A 223 8.32 -0.43 -8.56
C SER A 223 9.78 -0.57 -8.14
N CYS A 224 10.10 -0.27 -6.88
CA CYS A 224 11.44 -0.42 -6.31
C CYS A 224 11.86 -1.88 -6.22
N ASP A 225 10.96 -2.73 -5.72
CA ASP A 225 11.19 -4.17 -5.60
C ASP A 225 11.41 -4.81 -6.97
N THR A 226 10.62 -4.42 -7.97
CA THR A 226 10.82 -4.87 -9.36
C THR A 226 12.19 -4.45 -9.89
N ALA A 227 12.59 -3.19 -9.67
CA ALA A 227 13.89 -2.68 -10.09
C ALA A 227 15.06 -3.34 -9.35
N ALA A 228 14.86 -3.72 -8.09
CA ALA A 228 15.82 -4.45 -7.27
C ALA A 228 15.87 -5.97 -7.58
N GLY A 229 15.04 -6.44 -8.52
CA GLY A 229 15.02 -7.84 -8.97
C GLY A 229 14.21 -8.78 -8.08
N VAL A 230 13.33 -8.25 -7.23
CA VAL A 230 12.35 -9.05 -6.47
C VAL A 230 11.29 -9.59 -7.43
N ASP A 231 10.98 -10.87 -7.29
CA ASP A 231 9.96 -11.55 -8.10
C ASP A 231 8.56 -11.22 -7.56
N ILE A 232 7.99 -10.11 -8.04
CA ILE A 232 6.67 -9.63 -7.64
C ILE A 232 5.57 -10.64 -7.97
N ASP A 233 5.66 -11.35 -9.09
CA ASP A 233 4.68 -12.37 -9.48
C ASP A 233 4.62 -13.50 -8.44
N LYS A 234 5.79 -13.88 -7.91
CA LYS A 234 5.88 -14.85 -6.82
C LYS A 234 5.35 -14.31 -5.50
N VAL A 235 5.62 -13.04 -5.17
CA VAL A 235 5.06 -12.36 -3.98
C VAL A 235 3.53 -12.35 -4.05
N GLN A 236 2.97 -11.89 -5.17
CA GLN A 236 1.54 -11.89 -5.45
C GLN A 236 0.94 -13.29 -5.32
N THR A 237 1.52 -14.28 -6.00
CA THR A 237 0.99 -15.65 -6.01
C THR A 237 1.02 -16.26 -4.61
N SER A 238 2.10 -16.06 -3.86
CA SER A 238 2.23 -16.52 -2.48
C SER A 238 1.17 -15.89 -1.57
N TYR A 239 0.99 -14.57 -1.69
CA TYR A 239 -0.04 -13.84 -0.94
C TYR A 239 -1.44 -14.38 -1.25
N LEU A 240 -1.82 -14.51 -2.53
CA LEU A 240 -3.12 -15.01 -2.96
C LEU A 240 -3.40 -16.44 -2.44
N TRP A 241 -2.40 -17.33 -2.49
CA TRP A 241 -2.54 -18.68 -1.92
C TRP A 241 -2.75 -18.65 -0.40
N SER A 242 -2.00 -17.80 0.31
CA SER A 242 -2.12 -17.68 1.76
C SER A 242 -3.46 -17.08 2.18
N ALA A 243 -3.92 -16.03 1.51
CA ALA A 243 -5.18 -15.34 1.77
C ALA A 243 -6.39 -16.21 1.39
N GLY A 244 -6.37 -16.80 0.19
CA GLY A 244 -7.39 -17.75 -0.26
C GLY A 244 -7.48 -18.98 0.64
N GLY A 245 -6.32 -19.52 1.08
CA GLY A 245 -6.26 -20.62 2.03
C GLY A 245 -6.89 -20.27 3.38
N ARG A 246 -6.62 -19.07 3.93
CA ARG A 246 -7.25 -18.57 5.16
C ARG A 246 -8.77 -18.43 4.99
N MET A 247 -9.24 -17.90 3.87
CA MET A 247 -10.67 -17.77 3.56
C MET A 247 -11.38 -19.14 3.54
N VAL A 248 -10.80 -20.13 2.86
CA VAL A 248 -11.35 -21.50 2.81
C VAL A 248 -11.37 -22.12 4.22
N ALA A 249 -10.31 -21.96 4.99
CA ALA A 249 -10.25 -22.47 6.36
C ALA A 249 -11.33 -21.85 7.26
N MET A 250 -11.59 -20.54 7.14
CA MET A 250 -12.67 -19.88 7.87
C MET A 250 -14.06 -20.37 7.44
N ALA A 251 -14.28 -20.55 6.13
CA ALA A 251 -15.54 -21.09 5.63
C ALA A 251 -15.81 -22.51 6.17
N LEU A 252 -14.78 -23.36 6.22
CA LEU A 252 -14.87 -24.69 6.82
C LEU A 252 -15.17 -24.62 8.33
N LEU A 253 -14.48 -23.74 9.05
CA LEU A 253 -14.70 -23.54 10.48
C LEU A 253 -16.12 -23.07 10.78
N MET A 254 -16.65 -22.13 9.98
CA MET A 254 -18.03 -21.67 10.06
C MET A 254 -19.03 -22.80 9.78
N GLY A 255 -18.76 -23.64 8.77
CA GLY A 255 -19.57 -24.83 8.49
C GLY A 255 -19.64 -25.79 9.68
N VAL A 256 -18.49 -26.09 10.29
CA VAL A 256 -18.40 -26.92 11.51
C VAL A 256 -19.16 -26.29 12.68
N ALA A 257 -18.98 -24.99 12.92
CA ALA A 257 -19.67 -24.27 13.98
C ALA A 257 -21.20 -24.32 13.78
N THR A 258 -21.67 -24.18 12.53
CA THR A 258 -23.09 -24.27 12.17
C THR A 258 -23.69 -25.64 12.52
N VAL A 259 -22.98 -26.71 12.18
CA VAL A 259 -23.40 -28.08 12.52
C VAL A 259 -23.43 -28.29 14.03
N LEU A 260 -22.42 -27.81 14.75
CA LEU A 260 -22.36 -27.92 16.21
C LEU A 260 -23.47 -27.15 16.91
N VAL A 261 -23.80 -25.93 16.46
CA VAL A 261 -24.92 -25.15 16.97
C VAL A 261 -26.23 -25.90 16.79
N GLY A 262 -26.47 -26.45 15.59
CA GLY A 262 -27.66 -27.27 15.33
C GLY A 262 -27.73 -28.51 16.23
N PHE A 263 -26.62 -29.22 16.40
CA PHE A 263 -26.52 -30.41 17.25
C PHE A 263 -26.81 -30.11 18.73
N PHE A 264 -26.16 -29.10 19.31
CA PHE A 264 -26.38 -28.72 20.70
C PHE A 264 -27.77 -28.12 20.91
N GLY A 265 -28.26 -27.31 19.97
CA GLY A 265 -29.61 -26.77 19.98
C GLY A 265 -30.68 -27.87 20.01
N ALA A 266 -30.55 -28.88 19.13
CA ALA A 266 -31.45 -30.03 19.12
C ALA A 266 -31.41 -30.83 20.44
N ARG A 267 -30.21 -31.04 21.00
CA ARG A 267 -30.05 -31.77 22.28
C ARG A 267 -30.65 -31.01 23.46
N ILE A 268 -30.47 -29.70 23.53
CA ILE A 268 -31.05 -28.84 24.57
C ILE A 268 -32.58 -28.81 24.43
N GLY A 269 -33.09 -28.63 23.22
CA GLY A 269 -34.53 -28.63 22.94
C GLY A 269 -35.21 -29.96 23.32
N ALA A 270 -34.59 -31.09 22.97
CA ALA A 270 -35.08 -32.41 23.35
C ALA A 270 -35.07 -32.64 24.87
N GLY A 271 -34.02 -32.19 25.56
CA GLY A 271 -33.91 -32.28 27.02
C GLY A 271 -34.99 -31.45 27.73
N ILE A 272 -35.16 -30.19 27.34
CA ILE A 272 -36.20 -29.31 27.88
C ILE A 272 -37.60 -29.86 27.60
N GLY A 273 -37.85 -30.38 26.39
CA GLY A 273 -39.13 -30.96 26.00
C GLY A 273 -39.49 -32.24 26.78
N ARG A 274 -38.49 -33.04 27.16
CA ARG A 274 -38.67 -34.19 28.04
C ARG A 274 -39.04 -33.75 29.46
N ASP A 275 -38.37 -32.73 30.00
CA ASP A 275 -38.54 -32.30 31.38
C ASP A 275 -39.79 -31.40 31.58
N LEU A 276 -40.42 -30.94 30.49
CA LEU A 276 -41.69 -30.20 30.48
C LEU A 276 -42.94 -31.09 30.37
N ARG A 277 -42.79 -32.33 29.89
CA ARG A 277 -43.86 -33.33 29.82
C ARG A 277 -44.06 -34.01 31.18
#